data_AF-A0A0G1YR12-F1
#
_entry.id   AF-A0A0G1YR12-F1
#
_cell.length_a   1.000
_cell.length_b   1.000
_cell.length_c   1.000
_cell.angle_alpha   90.00
_cell.angle_beta   90.00
_cell.angle_gamma   90.00
#
_symmetry.space_group_name_H-M   'P 1'
#
loop_
_entity.id
_entity.type
_entity.pdbx_description
1 polymer ?
#
loop_
_entity_poly.entity_id
_entity_poly.type
_entity_poly.pdbx_seq_one_letter_code
_entity_poly.pdbx_strand_id
1 'polypeptide(L)'
;MFDPSAAITYNVSQAGKLYRMRDLPEFLRQFSARSVKFANAVEEYQRSRGLKADGCLGPKTLAALRAGAVVVAPPPEPPRAKETPAENPMLPPDAWLAAVLRPPTPLSGSIRVYGQDVAIDGCRIVRFDEPNSFSFYEDPASFKPRTRKANVTVWHDSVTQDAKSCYQVLRHRRKDDGSLMHLSTHFIIDVDGVIYQCLDPKDVGRHAGGERPGWNAASVGIDIANPLDPSLDGRGRVLRPVSSWSPRKGYWDLTSAQIFAARKLKDTLVKALPIADDCPRTAAKLPVYMRANEYLAPLDPTTYSGSVSHAQISKSRYDGNDALSWLFGEFAPIKESTS
;
A
#
# COMPACT_ATOMS: atom_id res chain seq x y z
N MET A 1 -25.46 21.42 -10.21
CA MET A 1 -25.27 20.62 -8.98
C MET A 1 -25.80 19.22 -9.26
N PHE A 2 -25.05 18.19 -8.92
CA PHE A 2 -25.45 16.80 -9.14
C PHE A 2 -26.64 16.45 -8.23
N ASP A 3 -27.72 15.91 -8.81
CA ASP A 3 -28.89 15.40 -8.09
C ASP A 3 -28.99 13.88 -8.30
N PRO A 4 -28.63 13.08 -7.27
CA PRO A 4 -28.68 11.62 -7.34
C PRO A 4 -30.08 11.06 -7.66
N SER A 5 -31.16 11.73 -7.24
CA SER A 5 -32.54 11.23 -7.45
C SER A 5 -32.97 11.33 -8.91
N ALA A 6 -32.64 12.43 -9.58
CA ALA A 6 -32.87 12.59 -11.02
C ALA A 6 -32.02 11.59 -11.84
N ALA A 7 -30.75 11.39 -11.45
CA ALA A 7 -29.84 10.46 -12.10
C ALA A 7 -30.30 9.00 -11.97
N ILE A 8 -30.75 8.59 -10.78
CA ILE A 8 -31.34 7.25 -10.56
C ILE A 8 -32.58 7.07 -11.45
N THR A 9 -33.50 8.03 -11.45
CA THR A 9 -34.72 7.97 -12.28
C THR A 9 -34.37 7.78 -13.75
N TYR A 10 -33.40 8.55 -14.26
CA TYR A 10 -32.89 8.41 -15.62
C TYR A 10 -32.31 7.01 -15.86
N ASN A 11 -31.34 6.57 -15.04
CA ASN A 11 -30.64 5.29 -15.21
C ASN A 11 -31.60 4.09 -15.17
N VAL A 12 -32.57 4.09 -14.26
CA VAL A 12 -33.60 3.05 -14.21
C VAL A 12 -34.44 3.04 -15.48
N SER A 13 -34.82 4.20 -16.02
CA SER A 13 -35.62 4.29 -17.25
C SER A 13 -34.88 3.80 -18.52
N GLN A 14 -33.54 3.90 -18.52
CA GLN A 14 -32.68 3.54 -19.64
C GLN A 14 -32.09 2.12 -19.54
N ALA A 15 -32.07 1.52 -18.35
CA ALA A 15 -31.63 0.15 -18.15
C ALA A 15 -32.52 -0.84 -18.94
N GLY A 16 -31.88 -1.70 -19.73
CA GLY A 16 -32.55 -2.62 -20.66
C GLY A 16 -32.89 -2.03 -22.02
N LYS A 17 -32.89 -0.70 -22.16
CA LYS A 17 -33.10 0.01 -23.44
C LYS A 17 -31.77 0.46 -24.05
N LEU A 18 -31.01 1.26 -23.31
CA LEU A 18 -29.79 1.91 -23.79
C LEU A 18 -28.53 1.09 -23.43
N TYR A 19 -28.58 0.39 -22.31
CA TYR A 19 -27.52 -0.49 -21.83
C TYR A 19 -28.12 -1.66 -21.05
N ARG A 20 -27.40 -2.78 -20.96
CA ARG A 20 -27.74 -3.87 -20.04
C ARG A 20 -26.70 -3.91 -18.94
N MET A 21 -27.13 -4.10 -17.69
CA MET A 21 -26.24 -4.11 -16.52
C MET A 21 -25.08 -5.09 -16.66
N ARG A 22 -25.34 -6.27 -17.24
CA ARG A 22 -24.33 -7.31 -17.45
C ARG A 22 -23.23 -6.93 -18.45
N ASP A 23 -23.51 -5.97 -19.33
CA ASP A 23 -22.59 -5.50 -20.39
C ASP A 23 -21.78 -4.27 -19.93
N LEU A 24 -22.01 -3.77 -18.71
CA LEU A 24 -21.27 -2.66 -18.14
C LEU A 24 -19.98 -3.13 -17.45
N PRO A 25 -18.96 -2.26 -17.36
CA PRO A 25 -17.76 -2.53 -16.57
C PRO A 25 -18.08 -2.85 -15.12
N GLU A 26 -17.24 -3.68 -14.50
CA GLU A 26 -17.46 -4.21 -13.16
C GLU A 26 -17.72 -3.13 -12.11
N PHE A 27 -17.01 -1.99 -12.19
CA PHE A 27 -17.16 -0.88 -11.26
C PHE A 27 -18.57 -0.26 -11.25
N LEU A 28 -19.32 -0.37 -12.36
CA LEU A 28 -20.74 0.02 -12.43
C LEU A 28 -21.67 -1.17 -12.21
N ARG A 29 -21.34 -2.35 -12.76
CA ARG A 29 -22.18 -3.56 -12.72
C ARG A 29 -22.43 -4.09 -11.30
N GLN A 30 -21.50 -3.83 -10.37
CA GLN A 30 -21.64 -4.21 -8.95
C GLN A 30 -22.75 -3.45 -8.21
N PHE A 31 -23.25 -2.34 -8.76
CA PHE A 31 -24.31 -1.55 -8.16
C PHE A 31 -25.61 -1.65 -8.96
N SER A 32 -26.75 -1.66 -8.28
CA SER A 32 -28.05 -1.59 -8.96
C SER A 32 -28.26 -0.21 -9.58
N ALA A 33 -28.80 -0.12 -10.79
CA ALA A 33 -29.18 1.16 -11.43
C ALA A 33 -30.17 1.99 -10.60
N ARG A 34 -30.86 1.37 -9.63
CA ARG A 34 -31.75 2.02 -8.65
C ARG A 34 -31.02 2.67 -7.48
N SER A 35 -29.71 2.47 -7.36
CA SER A 35 -28.94 2.87 -6.18
C SER A 35 -28.20 4.20 -6.38
N VAL A 36 -28.09 4.95 -5.29
CA VAL A 36 -27.24 6.17 -5.24
C VAL A 36 -25.78 5.84 -5.56
N LYS A 37 -25.30 4.66 -5.17
CA LYS A 37 -23.93 4.18 -5.47
C LYS A 37 -23.68 4.08 -6.98
N PHE A 38 -24.67 3.62 -7.75
CA PHE A 38 -24.55 3.57 -9.22
C PHE A 38 -24.51 4.97 -9.83
N ALA A 39 -25.40 5.87 -9.42
CA ALA A 39 -25.40 7.26 -9.91
C ALA A 39 -24.09 7.98 -9.58
N ASN A 40 -23.55 7.80 -8.38
CA ASN A 40 -22.26 8.36 -7.98
C ASN A 40 -21.10 7.78 -8.79
N ALA A 41 -21.07 6.46 -9.02
CA ALA A 41 -20.01 5.83 -9.81
C ALA A 41 -20.03 6.28 -11.28
N VAL A 42 -21.22 6.56 -11.84
CA VAL A 42 -21.36 7.16 -13.18
C VAL A 42 -20.88 8.61 -13.19
N GLU A 43 -21.22 9.39 -12.17
CA GLU A 43 -20.82 10.80 -12.01
C GLU A 43 -19.29 10.93 -11.90
N GLU A 44 -18.67 10.08 -11.08
CA GLU A 44 -17.22 10.02 -10.90
C GLU A 44 -16.51 9.63 -12.21
N TYR A 45 -17.05 8.65 -12.93
CA TYR A 45 -16.56 8.29 -14.25
C TYR A 45 -16.67 9.47 -15.23
N GLN A 46 -17.82 10.15 -15.27
CA GLN A 46 -18.02 11.31 -16.14
C GLN A 46 -17.02 12.43 -15.82
N ARG A 47 -16.81 12.74 -14.54
CA ARG A 47 -15.84 13.74 -14.09
C ARG A 47 -14.42 13.38 -14.54
N SER A 48 -14.03 12.11 -14.42
CA SER A 48 -12.71 11.63 -14.86
C SER A 48 -12.50 11.65 -16.38
N ARG A 49 -13.58 11.79 -17.17
CA ARG A 49 -13.56 11.84 -18.64
C ARG A 49 -13.87 13.22 -19.21
N GLY A 50 -13.95 14.25 -18.36
CA GLY A 50 -14.34 15.60 -18.78
C GLY A 50 -15.75 15.67 -19.36
N LEU A 51 -16.60 14.68 -19.06
CA LEU A 51 -18.01 14.70 -19.41
C LEU A 51 -18.80 15.50 -18.39
N LYS A 52 -20.01 15.90 -18.77
CA LYS A 52 -20.97 16.46 -17.80
C LYS A 52 -21.24 15.42 -16.71
N ALA A 53 -20.79 15.72 -15.50
CA ALA A 53 -20.92 14.84 -14.34
C ALA A 53 -22.32 14.98 -13.71
N ASP A 54 -23.31 14.36 -14.35
CA ASP A 54 -24.72 14.36 -13.92
C ASP A 54 -25.20 12.99 -13.41
N GLY A 55 -24.32 11.99 -13.36
CA GLY A 55 -24.61 10.63 -12.91
C GLY A 55 -25.50 9.83 -13.85
N CYS A 56 -25.84 10.38 -15.03
CA CYS A 56 -26.68 9.74 -16.02
C CYS A 56 -25.85 8.93 -17.02
N LEU A 57 -26.12 7.62 -17.12
CA LEU A 57 -25.44 6.71 -18.03
C LEU A 57 -26.05 6.80 -19.45
N GLY A 58 -25.97 7.99 -20.04
CA GLY A 58 -26.50 8.29 -21.37
C GLY A 58 -25.56 7.91 -22.52
N PRO A 59 -25.95 8.19 -23.78
CA PRO A 59 -25.20 7.74 -24.97
C PRO A 59 -23.75 8.22 -25.00
N LYS A 60 -23.47 9.46 -24.56
CA LYS A 60 -22.10 10.01 -24.51
C LYS A 60 -21.23 9.31 -23.47
N THR A 61 -21.79 9.04 -22.28
CA THR A 61 -21.10 8.29 -21.22
C THR A 61 -20.84 6.84 -21.65
N LEU A 62 -21.81 6.19 -22.30
CA LEU A 62 -21.66 4.84 -22.85
C LEU A 62 -20.66 4.78 -24.01
N ALA A 63 -20.63 5.80 -24.87
CA ALA A 63 -19.62 5.92 -25.92
C ALA A 63 -18.22 6.03 -25.31
N ALA A 64 -18.04 6.86 -24.27
CA ALA A 64 -16.78 6.96 -23.55
C ALA A 64 -16.37 5.63 -22.88
N LEU A 65 -17.33 4.88 -22.31
CA LEU A 65 -17.07 3.56 -21.72
C LEU A 65 -16.63 2.53 -22.76
N ARG A 66 -17.21 2.58 -23.97
CA ARG A 66 -16.87 1.67 -25.09
C ARG A 66 -15.58 2.06 -25.79
N ALA A 67 -15.26 3.34 -25.85
CA ALA A 67 -14.11 3.88 -26.57
C ALA A 67 -12.77 3.75 -25.82
N GLY A 68 -12.69 2.91 -24.78
CA GLY A 68 -11.49 2.62 -23.98
C GLY A 68 -10.21 3.33 -24.41
N ALA A 69 -9.85 4.40 -23.68
CA ALA A 69 -8.73 5.34 -23.89
C ALA A 69 -9.05 6.63 -24.67
N VAL A 70 -9.39 7.70 -23.94
CA VAL A 70 -8.73 9.02 -23.96
C VAL A 70 -9.05 9.68 -22.60
N VAL A 71 -8.05 10.24 -21.92
CA VAL A 71 -8.25 11.16 -20.79
C VAL A 71 -8.05 12.57 -21.34
N VAL A 72 -9.08 13.41 -21.30
CA VAL A 72 -8.93 14.84 -21.57
C VAL A 72 -8.66 15.52 -20.22
N ALA A 73 -7.54 16.23 -20.14
CA ALA A 73 -7.08 16.95 -18.95
C ALA A 73 -8.07 18.08 -18.54
N PRO A 74 -8.11 18.46 -17.25
CA PRO A 74 -8.93 19.56 -16.75
C PRO A 74 -8.43 20.94 -17.27
N PRO A 75 -9.27 21.99 -17.28
CA PRO A 75 -8.93 23.28 -17.89
C PRO A 75 -7.87 24.05 -17.07
N PRO A 76 -7.00 24.84 -17.72
CA PRO A 76 -5.80 25.41 -17.09
C PRO A 76 -6.09 26.68 -16.26
N GLU A 77 -5.36 26.82 -15.16
CA GLU A 77 -5.13 28.10 -14.46
C GLU A 77 -4.23 29.05 -15.30
N PRO A 78 -4.31 30.38 -15.07
CA PRO A 78 -3.69 31.39 -15.92
C PRO A 78 -2.14 31.33 -15.97
N PRO A 79 -1.53 31.88 -17.04
CA PRO A 79 -0.29 31.36 -17.59
C PRO A 79 0.96 31.80 -16.84
N ARG A 80 1.82 30.84 -16.48
CA ARG A 80 3.26 31.07 -16.29
C ARG A 80 4.01 30.57 -17.54
N ALA A 81 5.07 31.29 -17.89
CA ALA A 81 5.75 31.27 -19.18
C ALA A 81 6.14 29.87 -19.69
N LYS A 82 6.06 29.73 -21.01
CA LYS A 82 6.25 28.49 -21.79
C LYS A 82 7.71 28.01 -21.72
N GLU A 83 7.92 26.80 -21.22
CA GLU A 83 9.05 25.97 -21.61
C GLU A 83 8.53 24.79 -22.43
N THR A 84 9.17 24.57 -23.58
CA THR A 84 8.88 23.54 -24.58
C THR A 84 9.04 22.13 -23.99
N PRO A 85 8.17 21.15 -24.31
CA PRO A 85 8.33 19.78 -23.82
C PRO A 85 9.53 19.11 -24.49
N ALA A 86 10.55 18.75 -23.69
CA ALA A 86 11.56 17.79 -24.11
C ALA A 86 10.95 16.37 -24.04
N GLU A 87 11.23 15.57 -25.07
CA GLU A 87 10.99 14.12 -25.07
C GLU A 87 11.53 13.51 -23.79
N ASN A 88 10.74 12.64 -23.15
CA ASN A 88 11.10 11.91 -21.95
C ASN A 88 12.23 10.91 -22.29
N PRO A 89 13.51 11.17 -21.93
CA PRO A 89 14.54 10.18 -22.12
C PRO A 89 14.39 9.19 -20.97
N MET A 90 14.24 7.91 -21.27
CA MET A 90 14.53 6.86 -20.28
C MET A 90 15.90 7.18 -19.68
N LEU A 91 15.91 7.56 -18.40
CA LEU A 91 17.14 7.78 -17.67
C LEU A 91 17.89 6.44 -17.60
N PRO A 92 19.20 6.41 -17.87
CA PRO A 92 20.00 5.21 -17.68
C PRO A 92 19.95 4.76 -16.21
N PRO A 93 20.09 3.46 -15.92
CA PRO A 93 19.92 2.86 -14.59
C PRO A 93 20.68 3.59 -13.47
N ASP A 94 21.81 4.20 -13.82
CA ASP A 94 22.77 4.87 -12.96
C ASP A 94 22.35 6.32 -12.60
N ALA A 95 21.49 6.96 -13.40
CA ALA A 95 20.94 8.28 -13.09
C ALA A 95 19.78 8.24 -12.08
N TRP A 96 19.17 7.06 -11.88
CA TRP A 96 18.11 6.85 -10.90
C TRP A 96 18.64 7.00 -9.46
N LEU A 97 19.86 6.52 -9.19
CA LEU A 97 20.48 6.57 -7.86
C LEU A 97 20.76 8.02 -7.40
N ALA A 98 21.12 8.92 -8.33
CA ALA A 98 21.39 10.33 -8.03
C ALA A 98 20.12 11.15 -7.75
N ALA A 99 18.98 10.79 -8.36
CA ALA A 99 17.69 11.43 -8.10
C ALA A 99 17.06 11.00 -6.76
N VAL A 100 17.30 9.75 -6.34
CA VAL A 100 16.88 9.16 -5.05
C VAL A 100 17.56 9.84 -3.84
N LEU A 101 18.71 10.49 -4.05
CA LEU A 101 19.53 11.07 -2.98
C LEU A 101 19.33 12.57 -2.77
N ARG A 102 18.40 13.25 -3.46
CA ARG A 102 18.06 14.63 -3.09
C ARG A 102 17.22 14.60 -1.82
N PRO A 103 17.74 15.07 -0.66
CA PRO A 103 16.92 15.11 0.54
C PRO A 103 15.80 16.15 0.32
N PRO A 104 14.53 15.82 0.60
CA PRO A 104 13.57 16.87 0.94
C PRO A 104 14.14 17.64 2.14
N THR A 105 13.78 18.93 2.27
CA THR A 105 14.01 19.78 3.46
C THR A 105 14.02 18.93 4.74
N PRO A 106 14.96 19.09 5.69
CA PRO A 106 15.12 18.15 6.80
C PRO A 106 13.81 17.96 7.57
N LEU A 107 13.15 16.84 7.31
CA LEU A 107 12.02 16.33 8.07
C LEU A 107 12.64 15.45 9.14
N SER A 108 12.73 15.94 10.37
CA SER A 108 13.07 15.11 11.53
C SER A 108 11.78 14.79 12.28
N GLY A 109 11.34 13.54 12.20
CA GLY A 109 10.28 13.00 13.06
C GLY A 109 10.85 12.00 14.05
N SER A 110 10.08 11.64 15.07
CA SER A 110 10.42 10.54 15.98
C SER A 110 9.29 9.52 16.01
N ILE A 111 9.64 8.24 16.16
CA ILE A 111 8.68 7.18 16.48
C ILE A 111 8.78 6.83 17.96
N ARG A 112 7.70 6.30 18.53
CA ARG A 112 7.69 5.74 19.87
C ARG A 112 8.11 4.27 19.85
N VAL A 113 9.11 3.88 20.63
CA VAL A 113 9.55 2.48 20.77
C VAL A 113 9.66 2.16 22.26
N TYR A 114 8.74 1.35 22.79
CA TYR A 114 8.71 1.00 24.22
C TYR A 114 8.63 2.23 25.12
N GLY A 115 7.77 3.18 24.75
CA GLY A 115 7.58 4.42 25.49
C GLY A 115 8.67 5.49 25.27
N GLN A 116 9.75 5.17 24.54
CA GLN A 116 10.85 6.10 24.26
C GLN A 116 10.73 6.69 22.86
N ASP A 117 11.03 7.98 22.71
CA ASP A 117 11.10 8.61 21.39
C ASP A 117 12.44 8.30 20.72
N VAL A 118 12.38 7.81 19.49
CA VAL A 118 13.54 7.45 18.66
C VAL A 118 13.45 8.23 17.36
N ALA A 119 14.45 9.07 17.09
CA ALA A 119 14.50 9.92 15.91
C ALA A 119 14.65 9.11 14.61
N ILE A 120 14.00 9.58 13.54
CA ILE A 120 14.19 9.11 12.17
C ILE A 120 14.44 10.31 11.27
N ASP A 121 15.71 10.51 10.92
CA ASP A 121 16.14 11.64 10.10
C ASP A 121 15.71 11.49 8.64
N GLY A 122 15.15 12.57 8.10
CA GLY A 122 14.71 12.67 6.70
C GLY A 122 13.31 12.14 6.43
N CYS A 123 12.59 11.67 7.46
CA CYS A 123 11.25 11.12 7.31
C CYS A 123 10.19 12.03 7.96
N ARG A 124 9.09 12.24 7.24
CA ARG A 124 7.86 12.74 7.85
C ARG A 124 7.18 11.60 8.60
N ILE A 125 6.88 11.82 9.87
CA ILE A 125 6.20 10.85 10.73
C ILE A 125 4.92 11.49 11.26
N VAL A 126 3.86 10.69 11.35
CA VAL A 126 2.62 11.02 12.07
C VAL A 126 2.38 9.91 13.08
N ARG A 127 2.40 10.23 14.38
CA ARG A 127 2.24 9.23 15.45
C ARG A 127 0.79 9.07 15.89
N PHE A 128 0.45 7.91 16.44
CA PHE A 128 -0.89 7.59 16.96
C PHE A 128 -1.42 8.55 18.03
N ASP A 129 -0.54 9.32 18.68
CA ASP A 129 -0.85 10.33 19.69
C ASP A 129 -0.94 11.75 19.10
N GLU A 130 -0.81 11.90 17.78
CA GLU A 130 -0.91 13.16 17.06
C GLU A 130 -2.24 13.31 16.31
N PRO A 131 -2.68 14.54 16.02
CA PRO A 131 -3.85 14.80 15.19
C PRO A 131 -3.70 14.21 13.78
N ASN A 132 -4.82 13.77 13.19
CA ASN A 132 -4.86 13.13 11.85
C ASN A 132 -4.05 11.84 11.72
N SER A 133 -3.79 11.16 12.85
CA SER A 133 -3.11 9.88 12.87
C SER A 133 -4.05 8.70 12.61
N PHE A 134 -3.45 7.53 12.41
CA PHE A 134 -4.13 6.26 12.24
C PHE A 134 -3.95 5.40 13.50
N SER A 135 -4.59 5.82 14.59
CA SER A 135 -4.41 5.17 15.89
C SER A 135 -5.27 3.91 16.02
N PHE A 136 -4.64 2.78 16.37
CA PHE A 136 -5.38 1.57 16.77
C PHE A 136 -5.70 1.56 18.28
N TYR A 137 -5.23 2.53 19.06
CA TYR A 137 -5.58 2.66 20.48
C TYR A 137 -7.07 2.95 20.72
N GLU A 138 -7.79 3.39 19.68
CA GLU A 138 -9.25 3.56 19.70
C GLU A 138 -10.02 2.23 19.65
N ASP A 139 -9.36 1.11 19.34
CA ASP A 139 -9.93 -0.24 19.37
C ASP A 139 -9.07 -1.15 20.26
N PRO A 140 -9.34 -1.22 21.57
CA PRO A 140 -8.58 -2.04 22.52
C PRO A 140 -8.57 -3.54 22.20
N ALA A 141 -9.52 -4.04 21.40
CA ALA A 141 -9.53 -5.44 20.98
C ALA A 141 -8.48 -5.71 19.89
N SER A 142 -7.99 -4.68 19.20
CA SER A 142 -7.05 -4.80 18.08
C SER A 142 -5.59 -5.01 18.49
N PHE A 143 -5.25 -4.81 19.77
CA PHE A 143 -3.90 -5.02 20.29
C PHE A 143 -3.92 -5.61 21.70
N LYS A 144 -2.73 -5.93 22.24
CA LYS A 144 -2.55 -6.27 23.66
C LYS A 144 -1.12 -5.93 24.10
N PRO A 145 -0.85 -5.76 25.40
CA PRO A 145 0.51 -5.55 25.88
C PRO A 145 1.45 -6.69 25.47
N ARG A 146 2.69 -6.35 25.11
CA ARG A 146 3.72 -7.34 24.79
C ARG A 146 4.52 -7.72 26.03
N THR A 147 4.84 -9.00 26.16
CA THR A 147 5.60 -9.54 27.30
C THR A 147 7.10 -9.66 27.04
N ARG A 148 7.54 -9.63 25.78
CA ARG A 148 8.96 -9.69 25.37
C ARG A 148 9.21 -8.66 24.27
N LYS A 149 10.44 -8.16 24.10
CA LYS A 149 10.71 -7.26 22.97
C LYS A 149 10.48 -7.97 21.63
N ALA A 150 9.95 -7.24 20.65
CA ALA A 150 9.86 -7.74 19.28
C ALA A 150 11.26 -7.94 18.70
N ASN A 151 11.46 -9.05 18.01
CA ASN A 151 12.73 -9.45 17.38
C ASN A 151 12.59 -9.67 15.87
N VAL A 152 11.38 -9.45 15.33
CA VAL A 152 11.06 -9.61 13.92
C VAL A 152 10.37 -8.34 13.40
N THR A 153 10.59 -7.96 12.14
CA THR A 153 9.65 -7.11 11.39
C THR A 153 8.93 -7.96 10.35
N VAL A 154 7.60 -7.90 10.30
CA VAL A 154 6.79 -8.51 9.23
C VAL A 154 6.31 -7.40 8.31
N TRP A 155 6.69 -7.50 7.05
CA TRP A 155 6.33 -6.57 5.99
C TRP A 155 5.11 -7.06 5.23
N HIS A 156 4.20 -6.14 4.90
CA HIS A 156 2.97 -6.36 4.17
C HIS A 156 2.85 -5.38 3.02
N ASP A 157 2.18 -5.80 1.95
CA ASP A 157 1.59 -4.90 0.97
C ASP A 157 0.11 -4.74 1.32
N SER A 158 -0.33 -3.50 1.53
CA SER A 158 -1.69 -3.25 2.04
C SER A 158 -2.82 -3.64 1.08
N VAL A 159 -2.54 -3.82 -0.22
CA VAL A 159 -3.54 -3.96 -1.29
C VAL A 159 -4.50 -2.76 -1.34
N THR A 160 -3.98 -1.58 -0.99
CA THR A 160 -4.71 -0.31 -0.99
C THR A 160 -3.90 0.82 -1.60
N GLN A 161 -4.55 1.86 -2.10
CA GLN A 161 -3.88 2.95 -2.81
C GLN A 161 -3.11 3.92 -1.89
N ASP A 162 -3.53 4.03 -0.62
CA ASP A 162 -2.98 4.95 0.38
C ASP A 162 -3.11 4.41 1.82
N ALA A 163 -2.38 5.05 2.73
CA ALA A 163 -2.34 4.65 4.14
C ALA A 163 -3.70 4.78 4.84
N LYS A 164 -4.52 5.77 4.46
CA LYS A 164 -5.87 5.94 5.02
C LYS A 164 -6.76 4.75 4.69
N SER A 165 -6.74 4.30 3.44
CA SER A 165 -7.49 3.14 2.97
C SER A 165 -7.00 1.87 3.67
N CYS A 166 -5.67 1.69 3.80
CA CYS A 166 -5.08 0.59 4.57
C CYS A 166 -5.62 0.54 6.01
N TYR A 167 -5.54 1.65 6.73
CA TYR A 167 -6.04 1.77 8.10
C TYR A 167 -7.53 1.44 8.20
N GLN A 168 -8.35 1.96 7.28
CA GLN A 168 -9.79 1.69 7.25
C GLN A 168 -10.10 0.22 7.03
N VAL A 169 -9.37 -0.46 6.13
CA VAL A 169 -9.53 -1.90 5.89
C VAL A 169 -9.18 -2.69 7.14
N LEU A 170 -8.03 -2.42 7.78
CA LEU A 170 -7.61 -3.15 8.98
C LEU A 170 -8.62 -2.96 10.13
N ARG A 171 -9.09 -1.74 10.35
CA ARG A 171 -10.04 -1.39 11.42
C ARG A 171 -11.44 -1.98 11.22
N HIS A 172 -11.94 -2.04 9.98
CA HIS A 172 -13.34 -2.37 9.71
C HIS A 172 -13.55 -3.73 9.06
N ARG A 173 -12.51 -4.54 8.88
CA ARG A 173 -12.66 -5.88 8.29
C ARG A 173 -13.56 -6.75 9.17
N ARG A 174 -14.54 -7.37 8.52
CA ARG A 174 -15.50 -8.29 9.17
C ARG A 174 -15.24 -9.73 8.75
N LYS A 175 -15.57 -10.65 9.64
CA LYS A 175 -15.70 -12.08 9.34
C LYS A 175 -17.02 -12.36 8.63
N ASP A 176 -17.20 -13.60 8.18
CA ASP A 176 -18.42 -14.07 7.52
C ASP A 176 -19.66 -13.94 8.42
N ASP A 177 -19.48 -14.04 9.74
CA ASP A 177 -20.53 -13.84 10.75
C ASP A 177 -20.85 -12.35 11.04
N GLY A 178 -20.19 -11.41 10.36
CA GLY A 178 -20.37 -9.96 10.53
C GLY A 178 -19.59 -9.35 11.70
N SER A 179 -18.96 -10.16 12.56
CA SER A 179 -18.13 -9.68 13.66
C SER A 179 -16.84 -9.04 13.15
N LEU A 180 -16.30 -8.06 13.88
CA LEU A 180 -15.05 -7.41 13.52
C LEU A 180 -13.86 -8.37 13.72
N MET A 181 -12.90 -8.31 12.81
CA MET A 181 -11.64 -9.06 12.92
C MET A 181 -10.64 -8.39 13.86
N HIS A 182 -10.79 -7.08 14.12
CA HIS A 182 -9.90 -6.26 14.93
C HIS A 182 -8.44 -6.37 14.48
N LEU A 183 -8.17 -6.19 13.18
CA LEU A 183 -6.79 -6.22 12.67
C LEU A 183 -6.07 -4.91 13.01
N SER A 184 -4.74 -4.99 13.12
CA SER A 184 -3.91 -3.81 13.39
C SER A 184 -2.47 -4.04 12.95
N THR A 185 -1.79 -2.95 12.64
CA THR A 185 -0.36 -2.92 12.30
C THR A 185 0.34 -1.83 13.12
N HIS A 186 1.67 -1.85 13.16
CA HIS A 186 2.41 -0.85 13.96
C HIS A 186 2.75 0.38 13.12
N PHE A 187 3.08 0.17 11.85
CA PHE A 187 3.43 1.24 10.93
C PHE A 187 2.73 1.06 9.58
N ILE A 188 2.32 2.18 8.97
CA ILE A 188 1.89 2.23 7.58
C ILE A 188 2.76 3.26 6.85
N ILE A 189 3.32 2.89 5.70
CA ILE A 189 4.09 3.80 4.84
C ILE A 189 3.24 4.18 3.63
N ASP A 190 2.89 5.46 3.53
CA ASP A 190 2.05 5.96 2.43
C ASP A 190 2.84 6.15 1.12
N VAL A 191 2.15 6.40 0.02
CA VAL A 191 2.72 6.56 -1.32
C VAL A 191 3.80 7.64 -1.41
N ASP A 192 3.68 8.69 -0.59
CA ASP A 192 4.59 9.83 -0.52
C ASP A 192 5.73 9.64 0.50
N GLY A 193 5.83 8.46 1.12
CA GLY A 193 6.85 8.13 2.11
C GLY A 193 6.57 8.63 3.53
N VAL A 194 5.39 9.21 3.81
CA VAL A 194 4.97 9.48 5.18
C VAL A 194 4.84 8.17 5.96
N ILE A 195 5.46 8.13 7.14
CA ILE A 195 5.34 7.00 8.06
C ILE A 195 4.26 7.32 9.10
N TYR A 196 3.16 6.58 9.06
CA TYR A 196 2.13 6.62 10.09
C TYR A 196 2.44 5.55 11.15
N GLN A 197 2.81 5.98 12.36
CA GLN A 197 2.91 5.07 13.48
C GLN A 197 1.53 4.87 14.11
N CYS A 198 0.99 3.65 14.00
CA CYS A 198 -0.36 3.31 14.40
C CYS A 198 -0.44 2.67 15.79
N LEU A 199 0.65 2.02 16.23
CA LEU A 199 0.86 1.45 17.56
C LEU A 199 2.33 1.61 17.99
N ASP A 200 2.57 1.65 19.30
CA ASP A 200 3.92 1.48 19.85
C ASP A 200 4.31 -0.01 19.78
N PRO A 201 5.52 -0.38 19.31
CA PRO A 201 6.08 -1.73 19.39
C PRO A 201 6.04 -2.42 20.76
N LYS A 202 5.77 -1.69 21.85
CA LYS A 202 5.45 -2.24 23.18
C LYS A 202 4.18 -3.07 23.21
N ASP A 203 3.28 -2.87 22.25
CA ASP A 203 2.04 -3.60 22.10
C ASP A 203 2.17 -4.66 20.98
N VAL A 204 1.29 -5.65 21.02
CA VAL A 204 1.17 -6.72 20.03
C VAL A 204 0.00 -6.39 19.11
N GLY A 205 0.30 -6.01 17.87
CA GLY A 205 -0.69 -5.87 16.82
C GLY A 205 -1.22 -7.21 16.27
N ARG A 206 -2.28 -7.15 15.48
CA ARG A 206 -2.95 -8.30 14.85
C ARG A 206 -2.82 -8.22 13.33
N HIS A 207 -1.64 -8.56 12.80
CA HIS A 207 -1.32 -8.44 11.38
C HIS A 207 -0.86 -9.76 10.73
N ALA A 208 -0.01 -10.54 11.40
CA ALA A 208 0.66 -11.70 10.81
C ALA A 208 -0.06 -13.04 11.04
N GLY A 209 -0.77 -13.19 12.17
CA GLY A 209 -1.37 -14.46 12.58
C GLY A 209 -0.38 -15.44 13.23
N GLY A 210 -0.69 -16.75 13.18
CA GLY A 210 0.15 -17.86 13.69
C GLY A 210 -0.35 -18.51 14.99
N GLU A 211 -0.10 -19.83 15.13
CA GLU A 211 -0.30 -20.58 16.38
C GLU A 211 0.81 -20.22 17.41
N ARG A 212 0.52 -20.37 18.71
CA ARG A 212 1.33 -19.77 19.78
C ARG A 212 2.68 -20.49 19.99
N PRO A 213 3.82 -19.76 20.18
CA PRO A 213 3.94 -18.29 20.12
C PRO A 213 3.85 -17.81 18.67
N GLY A 214 2.83 -17.00 18.38
CA GLY A 214 2.51 -16.62 17.01
C GLY A 214 3.33 -15.42 16.55
N TRP A 215 3.46 -15.26 15.24
CA TRP A 215 4.21 -14.18 14.60
C TRP A 215 3.85 -12.80 15.15
N ASN A 216 2.58 -12.51 15.39
CA ASN A 216 2.12 -11.26 16.03
C ASN A 216 2.93 -10.91 17.31
N ALA A 217 3.17 -11.90 18.19
CA ALA A 217 3.85 -11.67 19.47
C ALA A 217 5.38 -11.49 19.34
N ALA A 218 5.97 -11.94 18.23
CA ALA A 218 7.39 -11.78 17.93
C ALA A 218 7.70 -10.51 17.12
N SER A 219 6.70 -9.97 16.41
CA SER A 219 6.96 -8.99 15.36
C SER A 219 6.42 -7.60 15.58
N VAL A 220 7.08 -6.62 14.97
CA VAL A 220 6.52 -5.35 14.54
C VAL A 220 5.93 -5.54 13.14
N GLY A 221 4.71 -5.08 12.91
CA GLY A 221 4.01 -5.13 11.62
C GLY A 221 4.16 -3.82 10.87
N ILE A 222 4.52 -3.90 9.59
CA ILE A 222 4.74 -2.74 8.72
C ILE A 222 3.99 -2.96 7.40
N ASP A 223 2.99 -2.13 7.14
CA ASP A 223 2.23 -2.13 5.89
C ASP A 223 2.73 -1.04 4.95
N ILE A 224 2.96 -1.38 3.68
CA ILE A 224 3.25 -0.39 2.65
C ILE A 224 1.98 -0.17 1.82
N ALA A 225 1.58 1.09 1.64
CA ALA A 225 0.51 1.46 0.73
C ALA A 225 0.88 1.01 -0.69
N ASN A 226 0.21 -0.02 -1.20
CA ASN A 226 0.45 -0.54 -2.54
C ASN A 226 -0.82 -1.25 -3.02
N PRO A 227 -1.47 -0.79 -4.09
CA PRO A 227 -2.69 -1.44 -4.57
C PRO A 227 -2.43 -2.85 -5.10
N LEU A 228 -1.21 -3.15 -5.56
CA LEU A 228 -0.77 -4.38 -6.24
C LEU A 228 -1.56 -4.78 -7.49
N ASP A 229 -2.81 -4.36 -7.64
CA ASP A 229 -3.61 -4.53 -8.84
C ASP A 229 -3.16 -3.53 -9.91
N PRO A 230 -2.53 -4.00 -11.01
CA PRO A 230 -2.02 -3.15 -12.07
C PRO A 230 -3.12 -2.44 -12.86
N SER A 231 -4.39 -2.80 -12.65
CA SER A 231 -5.54 -2.10 -13.24
C SER A 231 -5.95 -0.84 -12.48
N LEU A 232 -5.49 -0.67 -11.23
CA LEU A 232 -5.71 0.53 -10.42
C LEU A 232 -4.63 1.59 -10.71
N ASP A 233 -4.93 2.86 -10.41
CA ASP A 233 -3.95 3.95 -10.53
C ASP A 233 -2.72 3.68 -9.65
N GLY A 234 -1.55 3.61 -10.28
CA GLY A 234 -0.26 3.41 -9.62
C GLY A 234 0.18 4.59 -8.75
N ARG A 235 -0.41 5.78 -8.91
CA ARG A 235 -0.09 7.00 -8.14
C ARG A 235 1.41 7.32 -8.12
N GLY A 236 2.04 7.34 -9.29
CA GLY A 236 3.48 7.62 -9.43
C GLY A 236 4.40 6.41 -9.23
N ARG A 237 3.84 5.22 -8.98
CA ARG A 237 4.58 3.96 -8.99
C ARG A 237 4.88 3.52 -10.42
N VAL A 238 6.00 2.83 -10.59
CA VAL A 238 6.37 2.18 -11.85
C VAL A 238 5.67 0.83 -11.91
N LEU A 239 4.98 0.53 -13.01
CA LEU A 239 4.43 -0.81 -13.21
C LEU A 239 5.57 -1.77 -13.53
N ARG A 240 5.75 -2.80 -12.71
CA ARG A 240 6.72 -3.87 -12.96
C ARG A 240 6.06 -5.01 -13.74
N PRO A 241 6.80 -5.61 -14.70
CA PRO A 241 6.36 -6.83 -15.33
C PRO A 241 6.20 -7.94 -14.28
N VAL A 242 5.49 -9.01 -14.65
CA VAL A 242 5.33 -10.18 -13.79
C VAL A 242 6.70 -10.66 -13.30
N SER A 243 6.93 -10.61 -12.00
CA SER A 243 8.06 -11.27 -11.34
C SER A 243 7.66 -12.67 -10.87
N SER A 244 8.64 -13.49 -10.51
CA SER A 244 8.41 -14.86 -10.01
C SER A 244 7.54 -14.96 -8.76
N TRP A 245 7.34 -13.85 -8.04
CA TRP A 245 6.52 -13.75 -6.84
C TRP A 245 5.27 -12.86 -7.02
N SER A 246 5.13 -12.16 -8.16
CA SER A 246 4.02 -11.22 -8.44
C SER A 246 2.79 -11.93 -9.04
N PRO A 247 1.58 -11.36 -8.87
CA PRO A 247 0.39 -11.79 -9.62
C PRO A 247 0.60 -11.76 -11.15
N ARG A 248 -0.17 -12.58 -11.87
CA ARG A 248 -0.05 -12.89 -13.31
C ARG A 248 -0.13 -11.68 -14.28
N LYS A 249 -0.40 -10.47 -13.79
CA LYS A 249 -0.59 -9.25 -14.60
C LYS A 249 0.45 -8.15 -14.33
N GLY A 250 1.48 -8.43 -13.52
CA GLY A 250 2.41 -7.43 -13.01
C GLY A 250 1.92 -6.79 -11.72
N TYR A 251 2.71 -5.89 -11.16
CA TYR A 251 2.44 -5.21 -9.88
C TYR A 251 3.03 -3.81 -9.89
N TRP A 252 2.47 -2.92 -9.08
CA TRP A 252 3.04 -1.59 -8.87
C TRP A 252 4.24 -1.68 -7.93
N ASP A 253 5.39 -1.16 -8.36
CA ASP A 253 6.61 -1.07 -7.56
C ASP A 253 6.45 -0.05 -6.42
N LEU A 254 7.34 -0.06 -5.44
CA LEU A 254 7.40 0.97 -4.42
C LEU A 254 7.91 2.30 -5.00
N THR A 255 7.35 3.42 -4.53
CA THR A 255 7.92 4.73 -4.87
C THR A 255 9.28 4.93 -4.19
N SER A 256 10.12 5.81 -4.73
CA SER A 256 11.41 6.14 -4.10
C SER A 256 11.25 6.67 -2.68
N ALA A 257 10.16 7.41 -2.40
CA ALA A 257 9.84 7.90 -1.07
C ALA A 257 9.48 6.76 -0.11
N GLN A 258 8.71 5.77 -0.57
CA GLN A 258 8.41 4.56 0.20
C GLN A 258 9.66 3.76 0.51
N ILE A 259 10.56 3.58 -0.46
CA ILE A 259 11.82 2.84 -0.27
C ILE A 259 12.72 3.55 0.74
N PHE A 260 12.85 4.88 0.63
CA PHE A 260 13.61 5.68 1.58
C PHE A 260 13.05 5.55 3.00
N ALA A 261 11.74 5.74 3.16
CA ALA A 261 11.06 5.61 4.45
C ALA A 261 11.19 4.20 5.04
N ALA A 262 11.02 3.16 4.22
CA ALA A 262 11.15 1.77 4.64
C ALA A 262 12.57 1.45 5.14
N ARG A 263 13.61 1.92 4.45
CA ARG A 263 15.01 1.76 4.90
C ARG A 263 15.25 2.45 6.24
N LYS A 264 14.84 3.72 6.35
CA LYS A 264 15.01 4.51 7.58
C LYS A 264 14.26 3.90 8.76
N LEU A 265 13.02 3.44 8.56
CA LEU A 265 12.25 2.75 9.57
C LEU A 265 12.90 1.44 9.99
N LYS A 266 13.31 0.60 9.03
CA LYS A 266 14.02 -0.67 9.30
C LYS A 266 15.27 -0.44 10.13
N ASP A 267 16.15 0.46 9.69
CA ASP A 267 17.42 0.74 10.37
C ASP A 267 17.19 1.25 11.79
N THR A 268 16.16 2.08 11.99
CA THR A 268 15.77 2.57 13.31
C THR A 268 15.30 1.44 14.21
N LEU A 269 14.42 0.56 13.72
CA LEU A 269 13.90 -0.56 14.48
C LEU A 269 15.00 -1.58 14.82
N VAL A 270 15.90 -1.89 13.88
CA VAL A 270 17.08 -2.74 14.09
C VAL A 270 18.00 -2.17 15.17
N LYS A 271 18.18 -0.85 15.21
CA LYS A 271 18.99 -0.19 16.26
C LYS A 271 18.30 -0.19 17.63
N ALA A 272 16.96 -0.08 17.66
CA ALA A 272 16.20 0.09 18.90
C ALA A 272 15.73 -1.23 19.53
N LEU A 273 15.65 -2.32 18.74
CA LEU A 273 15.07 -3.60 19.13
C LEU A 273 16.03 -4.76 18.80
N PRO A 274 15.86 -5.94 19.43
CA PRO A 274 16.67 -7.13 19.14
C PRO A 274 16.29 -7.77 17.78
N ILE A 275 16.30 -6.99 16.71
CA ILE A 275 15.98 -7.39 15.34
C ILE A 275 17.28 -7.42 14.56
N ALA A 276 17.61 -8.55 13.94
CA ALA A 276 18.80 -8.63 13.09
C ALA A 276 18.59 -7.82 11.79
N ASP A 277 19.66 -7.22 11.27
CA ASP A 277 19.69 -6.65 9.91
C ASP A 277 19.84 -7.77 8.87
N ASP A 278 18.89 -8.69 8.84
CA ASP A 278 18.90 -9.82 7.91
C ASP A 278 17.49 -10.20 7.48
N CYS A 279 17.41 -10.96 6.40
CA CYS A 279 16.18 -11.59 5.92
C CYS A 279 16.43 -13.09 5.68
N PRO A 280 15.39 -13.92 5.54
CA PRO A 280 15.58 -15.33 5.22
C PRO A 280 16.35 -15.54 3.92
N ARG A 281 17.25 -16.52 3.90
CA ARG A 281 18.15 -16.83 2.78
C ARG A 281 18.12 -18.32 2.41
N THR A 282 18.36 -18.61 1.14
CA THR A 282 18.58 -19.97 0.63
C THR A 282 19.89 -20.55 1.18
N ALA A 283 20.12 -21.85 0.95
CA ALA A 283 21.42 -22.49 1.23
C ALA A 283 22.60 -21.80 0.52
N ALA A 284 22.36 -21.16 -0.64
CA ALA A 284 23.34 -20.37 -1.38
C ALA A 284 23.51 -18.93 -0.83
N LYS A 285 22.94 -18.61 0.34
CA LYS A 285 22.95 -17.28 0.98
C LYS A 285 22.26 -16.17 0.19
N LEU A 286 21.55 -16.51 -0.88
CA LEU A 286 20.69 -15.58 -1.61
C LEU A 286 19.41 -15.33 -0.79
N PRO A 287 18.94 -14.09 -0.65
CA PRO A 287 17.64 -13.80 -0.06
C PRO A 287 16.52 -14.61 -0.72
N VAL A 288 15.54 -15.04 0.08
CA VAL A 288 14.35 -15.77 -0.41
C VAL A 288 13.19 -14.81 -0.54
N TYR A 289 12.58 -14.73 -1.73
CA TYR A 289 11.35 -13.96 -1.96
C TYR A 289 10.33 -14.92 -2.58
N MET A 290 9.71 -15.77 -1.74
CA MET A 290 8.84 -16.90 -2.12
C MET A 290 8.66 -17.09 -3.64
N ARG A 291 9.60 -17.80 -4.29
CA ARG A 291 9.36 -18.38 -5.62
C ARG A 291 8.55 -19.66 -5.44
N ALA A 292 7.74 -20.04 -6.42
CA ALA A 292 7.05 -21.33 -6.43
C ALA A 292 8.00 -22.55 -6.24
N ASN A 293 9.30 -22.38 -6.51
CA ASN A 293 10.32 -23.42 -6.44
C ASN A 293 11.43 -23.18 -5.39
N GLU A 294 11.37 -22.10 -4.61
CA GLU A 294 12.34 -21.87 -3.53
C GLU A 294 11.78 -22.39 -2.21
N TYR A 295 12.37 -23.48 -1.70
CA TYR A 295 12.01 -24.00 -0.40
C TYR A 295 12.70 -23.17 0.69
N LEU A 296 11.92 -22.38 1.43
CA LEU A 296 12.35 -21.80 2.68
C LEU A 296 12.14 -22.83 3.80
N ALA A 297 13.19 -23.11 4.57
CA ALA A 297 13.03 -23.89 5.79
C ALA A 297 12.01 -23.21 6.73
N PRO A 298 11.12 -23.94 7.40
CA PRO A 298 10.14 -23.34 8.30
C PRO A 298 10.81 -22.40 9.30
N LEU A 299 10.38 -21.15 9.33
CA LEU A 299 10.86 -20.18 10.30
C LEU A 299 10.09 -20.34 11.60
N ASP A 300 10.79 -20.22 12.72
CA ASP A 300 10.20 -20.24 14.05
C ASP A 300 10.24 -18.82 14.65
N PRO A 301 9.09 -18.19 14.96
CA PRO A 301 9.04 -16.83 15.51
C PRO A 301 9.68 -16.70 16.89
N THR A 302 9.92 -17.82 17.59
CA THR A 302 10.56 -17.79 18.92
C THR A 302 12.07 -17.62 18.85
N THR A 303 12.68 -18.14 17.79
CA THR A 303 14.15 -18.19 17.59
C THR A 303 14.63 -17.30 16.46
N TYR A 304 13.81 -17.05 15.43
CA TYR A 304 14.17 -16.19 14.32
C TYR A 304 14.20 -14.71 14.73
N SER A 305 15.21 -13.99 14.25
CA SER A 305 15.28 -12.52 14.32
C SER A 305 15.63 -11.95 12.96
N GLY A 306 14.90 -10.93 12.50
CA GLY A 306 15.14 -10.32 11.20
C GLY A 306 13.87 -9.79 10.54
N SER A 307 13.97 -9.47 9.26
CA SER A 307 12.87 -9.00 8.42
C SER A 307 12.29 -10.12 7.58
N VAL A 308 10.98 -10.35 7.68
CA VAL A 308 10.25 -11.34 6.88
C VAL A 308 9.09 -10.68 6.14
N SER A 309 8.67 -11.25 5.01
CA SER A 309 7.41 -10.92 4.36
C SER A 309 6.28 -11.76 4.93
N HIS A 310 5.04 -11.29 4.81
CA HIS A 310 3.89 -12.10 5.23
C HIS A 310 3.81 -13.42 4.44
N ALA A 311 4.17 -13.37 3.16
CA ALA A 311 4.28 -14.53 2.28
C ALA A 311 5.20 -15.63 2.85
N GLN A 312 6.36 -15.28 3.41
CA GLN A 312 7.32 -16.26 3.94
C GLN A 312 6.81 -17.03 5.17
N ILE A 313 5.87 -16.46 5.92
CA ILE A 313 5.39 -17.03 7.19
C ILE A 313 3.98 -17.62 7.08
N SER A 314 3.27 -17.38 5.97
CA SER A 314 1.91 -17.88 5.75
C SER A 314 1.69 -18.33 4.30
N LYS A 315 1.38 -19.62 4.12
CA LYS A 315 1.17 -20.23 2.80
C LYS A 315 -0.04 -19.67 2.02
N SER A 316 -0.95 -18.97 2.68
CA SER A 316 -2.13 -18.35 2.05
C SER A 316 -1.93 -16.87 1.70
N ARG A 317 -0.73 -16.34 1.94
CA ARG A 317 -0.36 -14.93 1.74
C ARG A 317 0.70 -14.81 0.66
N TYR A 318 0.74 -13.66 0.00
CA TYR A 318 1.63 -13.39 -1.12
C TYR A 318 2.29 -12.01 -1.05
N ASP A 319 2.03 -11.26 0.02
CA ASP A 319 2.44 -9.88 0.21
C ASP A 319 3.72 -9.73 1.06
N GLY A 320 4.32 -8.54 0.99
CA GLY A 320 5.52 -8.14 1.73
C GLY A 320 6.86 -8.42 1.03
N ASN A 321 6.84 -9.15 -0.10
CA ASN A 321 8.05 -9.51 -0.83
C ASN A 321 8.70 -8.31 -1.54
N ASP A 322 7.90 -7.30 -1.92
CA ASP A 322 8.40 -6.10 -2.61
C ASP A 322 9.37 -5.31 -1.72
N ALA A 323 8.93 -5.06 -0.48
CA ALA A 323 9.76 -4.42 0.54
C ALA A 323 11.08 -5.15 0.76
N LEU A 324 11.05 -6.48 0.92
CA LEU A 324 12.29 -7.24 1.14
C LEU A 324 13.23 -7.24 -0.08
N SER A 325 12.69 -7.17 -1.30
CA SER A 325 13.48 -7.10 -2.53
C SER A 325 14.28 -5.80 -2.60
N TRP A 326 13.67 -4.69 -2.18
CA TRP A 326 14.36 -3.40 -2.05
C TRP A 326 15.33 -3.36 -0.87
N LEU A 327 14.93 -3.89 0.29
CA LEU A 327 15.72 -3.75 1.51
C LEU A 327 16.95 -4.66 1.52
N PHE A 328 16.87 -5.86 0.95
CA PHE A 328 17.89 -6.90 1.08
C PHE A 328 18.31 -7.59 -0.23
N GLY A 329 17.66 -7.25 -1.35
CA GLY A 329 17.70 -8.04 -2.59
C GLY A 329 18.40 -7.40 -3.77
N GLU A 330 17.92 -7.78 -4.97
CA GLU A 330 18.44 -7.33 -6.27
C GLU A 330 18.51 -5.81 -6.40
N PHE A 331 17.65 -5.09 -5.67
CA PHE A 331 17.58 -3.63 -5.69
C PHE A 331 18.17 -2.97 -4.45
N ALA A 332 18.74 -3.75 -3.52
CA ALA A 332 19.55 -3.19 -2.47
C ALA A 332 20.85 -2.65 -3.08
N PRO A 333 21.28 -1.42 -2.76
CA PRO A 333 22.60 -0.96 -3.16
C PRO A 333 23.62 -1.97 -2.64
N ILE A 334 24.48 -2.46 -3.52
CA ILE A 334 25.56 -3.38 -3.19
C ILE A 334 26.32 -2.74 -2.02
N LYS A 335 26.40 -3.43 -0.88
CA LYS A 335 27.30 -2.99 0.20
C LYS A 335 28.68 -2.97 -0.42
N GLU A 336 29.26 -1.78 -0.60
CA GLU A 336 30.67 -1.67 -0.95
C GLU A 336 31.43 -2.49 0.09
N SER A 337 32.18 -3.48 -0.40
CA SER A 337 33.04 -4.28 0.45
C SER A 337 34.03 -3.31 1.09
N THR A 338 33.88 -3.05 2.38
CA THR A 338 34.95 -2.45 3.17
C THR A 338 36.11 -3.43 3.18
N SER A 339 37.00 -3.28 2.21
CA SER A 339 38.35 -3.85 2.19
C SER A 339 39.26 -3.05 3.12
#